data_AF-A0A382NGY2-F1
#
_entry.id   AF-A0A382NGY2-F1
#
_cell.length_a   1.000
_cell.length_b   1.000
_cell.length_c   1.000
_cell.angle_alpha   90.00
_cell.angle_beta   90.00
_cell.angle_gamma   90.00
#
_symmetry.space_group_name_H-M   'P 1'
#
loop_
_entity.id
_entity.type
_entity.pdbx_description
1 polymer ?
#
loop_
_entity_poly.entity_id
_entity_poly.type
_entity_poly.pdbx_seq_one_letter_code
_entity_poly.pdbx_strand_id
1 'polypeptide(L)'
;MVAILFVFPVKAHDELFPSCPSKHPEHKIEDKPKPFALYKVAPVYPNKELARGISGAVILEFTVTKEGKTSDIKVLSSSSNAFSIEAIKALKAFRYEPALVDGEAVAISGQKHKITFEIEDSETGLFIESETLDFDPVALSKTIKSASSRNPKKALEKISKALEKETNGFHKAVLYYVKSSTEYEANPDDISQQEKSLLLSLDELSTLNQNELNVINLRSMAIAALSRMFVLQEKYQETIDFLRPFLKDAWDRNFFRPNVIYDATVNFSIAAYNASEFCYAYHGFNRAIQQGSIVGANNPNWIKYRDAAKKYMND
;
A
#
# COMPACT_ATOMS: atom_id res chain seq x y z
N MET A 1 -3.10 -27.84 12.10
CA MET A 1 -2.42 -26.87 12.97
C MET A 1 -1.11 -26.51 12.28
N VAL A 2 -1.15 -25.56 11.34
CA VAL A 2 0.05 -25.10 10.64
C VAL A 2 0.51 -23.85 11.38
N ALA A 3 1.46 -24.03 12.28
CA ALA A 3 2.18 -22.92 12.88
C ALA A 3 3.09 -22.35 11.77
N ILE A 4 2.64 -21.30 11.10
CA ILE A 4 3.54 -20.48 10.28
C ILE A 4 4.37 -19.68 11.28
N LEU A 5 5.45 -20.29 11.75
CA LEU A 5 6.54 -19.56 12.41
C LEU A 5 7.19 -18.71 11.33
N PHE A 6 6.75 -17.47 11.21
CA PHE A 6 7.53 -16.42 10.56
C PHE A 6 8.78 -16.17 11.43
N VAL A 7 9.80 -17.01 11.27
CA VAL A 7 11.16 -16.67 11.72
C VAL A 7 11.70 -15.68 10.70
N PHE A 8 11.28 -14.42 10.82
CA PHE A 8 12.00 -13.34 10.15
C PHE A 8 13.37 -13.20 10.85
N PRO A 9 14.49 -13.19 10.11
CA PRO A 9 15.76 -12.85 10.71
C PRO A 9 15.65 -11.42 11.24
N VAL A 10 15.70 -11.28 12.57
CA VAL A 10 15.84 -9.99 13.25
C VAL A 10 17.20 -9.42 12.87
N LYS A 11 17.28 -8.68 11.76
CA LYS A 11 18.40 -7.79 11.42
C LYS A 11 18.05 -6.90 10.22
N ALA A 12 17.61 -5.67 10.53
CA ALA A 12 18.09 -4.39 9.97
C ALA A 12 17.01 -3.29 10.09
N HIS A 13 17.18 -2.35 11.02
CA HIS A 13 16.69 -0.95 10.98
C HIS A 13 15.35 -0.65 10.24
N ASP A 14 14.25 -1.19 10.76
CA ASP A 14 12.90 -1.12 10.17
C ASP A 14 11.89 -0.31 11.00
N GLU A 15 12.25 0.90 11.41
CA GLU A 15 11.29 1.77 12.09
C GLU A 15 10.46 2.54 11.06
N LEU A 16 9.15 2.28 11.05
CA LEU A 16 8.18 3.09 10.29
C LEU A 16 8.26 4.57 10.66
N PHE A 17 8.62 4.83 11.92
CA PHE A 17 8.71 6.16 12.50
C PHE A 17 10.05 6.25 13.28
N PRO A 18 11.13 6.74 12.65
CA PRO A 18 12.45 6.83 13.28
C PRO A 18 12.52 7.70 14.54
N SER A 19 11.48 8.51 14.80
CA SER A 19 11.32 9.31 16.02
C SER A 19 10.84 8.49 17.22
N CYS A 20 10.43 7.22 17.01
CA CYS A 20 9.97 6.37 18.10
C CYS A 20 11.12 5.58 18.73
N PRO A 21 11.12 5.38 20.07
CA PRO A 21 12.18 4.64 20.73
C PRO A 21 12.28 3.20 20.21
N SER A 22 13.47 2.82 19.71
CA SER A 22 13.75 1.44 19.30
C SER A 22 13.85 0.51 20.49
N LYS A 23 13.32 -0.71 20.34
CA LYS A 23 13.64 -1.83 21.24
C LYS A 23 14.98 -2.51 20.88
N HIS A 24 15.66 -2.09 19.80
CA HIS A 24 16.93 -2.66 19.35
C HIS A 24 18.13 -1.74 19.66
N PRO A 25 19.33 -2.29 19.91
CA PRO A 25 20.52 -1.49 20.21
C PRO A 25 20.89 -0.55 19.05
N GLU A 26 21.31 0.67 19.40
CA GLU A 26 21.84 1.65 18.44
C GLU A 26 23.01 1.08 17.62
N HIS A 27 22.95 1.28 16.30
CA HIS A 27 24.09 1.10 15.41
C HIS A 27 24.28 2.37 14.59
N LYS A 28 25.54 2.78 14.37
CA LYS A 28 25.88 4.01 13.64
C LYS A 28 25.43 3.90 12.18
N ILE A 29 24.40 4.66 11.82
CA ILE A 29 23.95 4.86 10.45
C ILE A 29 24.83 5.95 9.82
N GLU A 30 25.35 5.70 8.62
CA GLU A 30 25.97 6.75 7.81
C GLU A 30 24.85 7.68 7.30
N ASP A 31 24.64 8.75 8.04
CA ASP A 31 23.41 9.54 8.00
C ASP A 31 23.45 10.57 6.86
N LYS A 32 22.70 10.30 5.78
CA LYS A 32 22.21 11.37 4.91
C LYS A 32 20.75 11.60 5.27
N PRO A 33 20.39 12.75 5.86
CA PRO A 33 19.01 13.07 6.22
C PRO A 33 18.12 12.98 4.97
N LYS A 34 17.17 12.04 4.97
CA LYS A 34 16.26 11.78 3.84
C LYS A 34 14.83 12.15 4.23
N PRO A 35 14.12 12.99 3.44
CA PRO A 35 12.73 13.33 3.71
C PRO A 35 11.80 12.17 3.35
N PHE A 36 10.78 11.94 4.18
CA PHE A 36 9.79 10.86 4.00
C PHE A 36 8.55 11.39 3.27
N ALA A 37 8.03 10.69 2.27
CA ALA A 37 6.84 11.15 1.56
C ALA A 37 5.57 11.00 2.43
N LEU A 38 4.81 12.07 2.60
CA LEU A 38 3.49 12.07 3.25
C LEU A 38 2.38 11.87 2.21
N TYR A 39 2.51 12.53 1.06
CA TYR A 39 1.50 12.52 0.02
C TYR A 39 2.10 12.73 -1.37
N LYS A 40 1.57 12.01 -2.35
CA LYS A 40 1.90 12.15 -3.75
C LYS A 40 0.60 12.10 -4.57
N VAL A 41 0.43 13.09 -5.43
CA VAL A 41 -0.72 13.21 -6.35
C VAL A 41 -0.40 12.49 -7.65
N ALA A 42 -1.30 11.65 -8.16
CA ALA A 42 -1.13 11.12 -9.52
C ALA A 42 -1.29 12.26 -10.54
N PRO A 43 -0.44 12.36 -11.58
CA PRO A 43 -0.64 13.35 -12.64
C PRO A 43 -1.93 13.09 -13.40
N VAL A 44 -2.52 14.15 -13.95
CA VAL A 44 -3.61 14.00 -14.91
C VAL A 44 -3.03 13.49 -16.22
N TYR A 45 -3.64 12.48 -16.83
CA TYR A 45 -3.22 12.01 -18.15
C TYR A 45 -3.57 13.09 -19.21
N PRO A 46 -2.61 13.60 -20.00
CA PRO A 46 -2.91 14.57 -21.05
C PRO A 46 -3.84 14.00 -22.12
N ASN A 47 -4.97 14.66 -22.39
CA ASN A 47 -5.99 14.19 -23.34
C ASN A 47 -5.45 13.92 -24.76
N LYS A 48 -4.43 14.67 -25.20
CA LYS A 48 -3.83 14.51 -26.54
C LYS A 48 -3.03 13.21 -26.66
N GLU A 49 -2.25 12.89 -25.65
CA GLU A 49 -1.47 11.66 -25.53
C GLU A 49 -2.40 10.46 -25.36
N LEU A 50 -3.45 10.62 -24.55
CA LEU A 50 -4.47 9.59 -24.34
C LEU A 50 -5.18 9.24 -25.66
N ALA A 51 -5.64 10.25 -26.40
CA ALA A 51 -6.31 10.06 -27.68
C ALA A 51 -5.40 9.43 -28.77
N ARG A 52 -4.08 9.50 -28.59
CA ARG A 52 -3.09 8.92 -29.51
C ARG A 52 -2.55 7.57 -29.04
N GLY A 53 -2.99 7.06 -27.90
CA GLY A 53 -2.49 5.79 -27.37
C GLY A 53 -1.04 5.85 -26.87
N ILE A 54 -0.50 7.04 -26.56
CA ILE A 54 0.94 7.21 -26.30
C ILE A 54 1.19 7.15 -24.80
N SER A 55 1.77 6.06 -24.29
CA SER A 55 2.28 5.93 -22.92
C SER A 55 3.70 6.52 -22.77
N GLY A 56 4.15 6.74 -21.53
CA GLY A 56 5.51 7.24 -21.31
C GLY A 56 5.86 7.50 -19.84
N ALA A 57 7.04 8.06 -19.58
CA ALA A 57 7.48 8.38 -18.23
C ALA A 57 8.22 9.72 -18.15
N VAL A 58 8.25 10.30 -16.95
CA VAL A 58 8.97 11.52 -16.61
C VAL A 58 9.80 11.27 -15.37
N ILE A 59 11.07 11.62 -15.40
CA ILE A 59 11.94 11.63 -14.23
C ILE A 59 12.16 13.09 -13.82
N LEU A 60 11.77 13.41 -12.59
CA LEU A 60 11.88 14.74 -12.00
C LEU A 60 12.94 14.72 -10.90
N GLU A 61 13.69 15.81 -10.78
CA GLU A 61 14.51 16.16 -9.63
C GLU A 61 13.89 17.36 -8.90
N PHE A 62 13.92 17.39 -7.57
CA PHE A 62 13.32 18.45 -6.78
C PHE A 62 13.96 18.57 -5.40
N THR A 63 13.60 19.64 -4.69
CA THR A 63 13.97 19.89 -3.29
C THR A 63 12.76 19.66 -2.41
N VAL A 64 12.95 19.03 -1.25
CA VAL A 64 11.97 19.04 -0.16
C VAL A 64 12.35 20.16 0.81
N THR A 65 11.44 21.11 1.04
CA THR A 65 11.66 22.25 1.93
C THR A 65 11.52 21.87 3.41
N LYS A 66 11.90 22.79 4.30
CA LYS A 66 11.75 22.61 5.77
C LYS A 66 10.29 22.45 6.21
N GLU A 67 9.34 22.92 5.40
CA GLU A 67 7.91 22.78 5.63
C GLU A 67 7.33 21.52 4.95
N GLY A 68 8.17 20.67 4.36
CA GLY A 68 7.73 19.45 3.72
C GLY A 68 7.10 19.65 2.33
N LYS A 69 7.27 20.82 1.71
CA LYS A 69 6.79 21.09 0.35
C LYS A 69 7.86 20.73 -0.68
N THR A 70 7.46 20.54 -1.93
CA THR A 70 8.39 20.36 -3.05
C THR A 70 8.66 21.69 -3.75
N SER A 71 9.94 21.97 -4.03
CA SER A 71 10.40 23.15 -4.77
C SER A 71 11.48 22.77 -5.79
N ASP A 72 11.93 23.74 -6.58
CA ASP A 72 13.08 23.61 -7.49
C ASP A 72 13.01 22.41 -8.46
N ILE A 73 11.80 22.15 -8.95
CA ILE A 73 11.48 20.97 -9.76
C ILE A 73 12.10 21.10 -11.15
N LYS A 74 12.92 20.11 -11.52
CA LYS A 74 13.59 19.99 -12.82
C LYS A 74 13.20 18.67 -13.49
N VAL A 75 12.97 18.71 -14.79
CA VAL A 75 12.77 17.49 -15.59
C VAL A 75 14.15 16.98 -16.02
N LEU A 76 14.51 15.78 -15.55
CA LEU A 76 15.75 15.11 -15.96
C LEU A 76 15.55 14.33 -17.27
N SER A 77 14.38 13.72 -17.43
CA SER A 77 14.02 12.96 -18.63
C SER A 77 12.50 12.93 -18.80
N SER A 78 12.03 12.91 -20.04
CA SER A 78 10.60 12.80 -20.35
C SER A 78 10.35 12.19 -21.72
N SER A 79 9.33 11.33 -21.81
CA SER A 79 8.85 10.78 -23.09
C SER A 79 8.01 11.76 -23.90
N SER A 80 7.39 12.76 -23.27
CA SER A 80 6.64 13.83 -23.94
C SER A 80 6.62 15.11 -23.09
N ASN A 81 6.65 16.27 -23.74
CA ASN A 81 6.50 17.55 -23.04
C ASN A 81 5.14 17.66 -22.31
N ALA A 82 4.08 17.05 -22.83
CA ALA A 82 2.78 17.06 -22.14
C ALA A 82 2.81 16.28 -20.83
N PHE A 83 3.49 15.14 -20.80
CA PHE A 83 3.73 14.39 -19.57
C PHE A 83 4.54 15.20 -18.57
N SER A 84 5.57 15.91 -19.03
CA SER A 84 6.35 16.79 -18.15
C SER A 84 5.49 17.81 -17.43
N ILE A 85 4.56 18.45 -18.15
CA ILE A 85 3.67 19.47 -17.59
C ILE A 85 2.80 18.90 -16.46
N GLU A 86 2.15 17.76 -16.71
CA GLU A 86 1.26 17.15 -15.72
C GLU A 86 2.04 16.49 -14.56
N ALA A 87 3.21 15.92 -14.84
CA ALA A 87 4.12 15.39 -13.83
C ALA A 87 4.64 16.50 -12.88
N ILE A 88 4.99 17.68 -13.40
CA ILE A 88 5.40 18.83 -12.57
C ILE A 88 4.23 19.31 -11.70
N LYS A 89 3.01 19.40 -12.26
CA LYS A 89 1.82 19.82 -11.49
C LYS A 89 1.54 18.86 -10.34
N ALA A 90 1.59 17.55 -10.60
CA ALA A 90 1.50 16.52 -9.58
C ALA A 90 2.57 16.69 -8.50
N LEU A 91 3.84 16.81 -8.91
CA LEU A 91 4.96 16.89 -7.99
C LEU A 91 4.87 18.12 -7.07
N LYS A 92 4.39 19.27 -7.53
CA LYS A 92 4.13 20.47 -6.69
C LYS A 92 3.12 20.24 -5.57
N ALA A 93 2.20 19.30 -5.78
CA ALA A 93 1.20 18.93 -4.80
C ALA A 93 1.70 17.88 -3.80
N PHE A 94 2.90 17.32 -4.01
CA PHE A 94 3.48 16.35 -3.08
C PHE A 94 3.78 17.00 -1.73
N ARG A 95 3.68 16.20 -0.67
CA ARG A 95 4.04 16.60 0.69
C ARG A 95 4.97 15.56 1.28
N TYR A 96 5.91 16.02 2.07
CA TYR A 96 6.96 15.25 2.72
C TYR A 96 7.03 15.64 4.19
N GLU A 97 7.51 14.73 5.01
CA GLU A 97 8.05 15.03 6.31
C GLU A 97 9.49 15.50 6.08
N PRO A 98 9.82 16.75 6.48
CA PRO A 98 11.17 17.27 6.31
C PRO A 98 12.15 16.41 7.10
N ALA A 99 13.36 16.25 6.58
CA ALA A 99 14.40 15.57 7.34
C ALA A 99 14.83 16.45 8.53
N LEU A 100 15.17 15.83 9.64
CA LEU A 100 15.67 16.50 10.84
C LEU A 100 17.17 16.31 10.94
N VAL A 101 17.91 17.37 11.28
CA VAL A 101 19.32 17.33 11.68
C VAL A 101 19.40 18.04 13.02
N ASP A 102 19.90 17.35 14.04
CA ASP A 102 19.95 17.85 15.43
C ASP A 102 18.59 18.36 15.95
N GLY A 103 17.49 17.73 15.51
CA GLY A 103 16.13 18.10 15.88
C GLY A 103 15.52 19.27 15.09
N GLU A 104 16.27 19.87 14.17
CA GLU A 104 15.79 20.97 13.32
C GLU A 104 15.47 20.49 11.89
N ALA A 105 14.35 20.97 11.35
CA ALA A 105 13.94 20.67 9.97
C ALA A 105 14.91 21.31 8.96
N VAL A 106 15.44 20.49 8.05
CA VAL A 106 16.35 20.91 6.98
C VAL A 106 15.75 20.66 5.60
N ALA A 107 16.10 21.52 4.65
CA ALA A 107 15.72 21.34 3.25
C ALA A 107 16.70 20.38 2.56
N ILE A 108 16.19 19.40 1.81
CA ILE A 108 16.99 18.37 1.13
C ILE A 108 16.76 18.48 -0.37
N SER A 109 17.84 18.76 -1.11
CA SER A 109 17.82 18.89 -2.57
C SER A 109 18.23 17.59 -3.29
N GLY A 110 17.98 17.52 -4.59
CA GLY A 110 18.41 16.40 -5.43
C GLY A 110 17.52 15.15 -5.33
N GLN A 111 16.33 15.28 -4.74
CA GLN A 111 15.37 14.19 -4.64
C GLN A 111 14.84 13.86 -6.04
N LYS A 112 14.78 12.58 -6.39
CA LYS A 112 14.31 12.13 -7.71
C LYS A 112 13.00 11.37 -7.62
N HIS A 113 12.12 11.56 -8.60
CA HIS A 113 10.86 10.82 -8.70
C HIS A 113 10.52 10.52 -10.16
N LYS A 114 10.24 9.24 -10.44
CA LYS A 114 9.75 8.80 -11.75
C LYS A 114 8.23 8.70 -11.70
N ILE A 115 7.56 9.35 -12.65
CA ILE A 115 6.12 9.30 -12.87
C ILE A 115 5.89 8.61 -14.21
N THR A 116 5.09 7.54 -14.23
CA THR A 116 4.73 6.80 -15.44
C THR A 116 3.27 7.08 -15.81
N PHE A 117 3.01 7.25 -17.11
CA PHE A 117 1.70 7.43 -17.72
C PHE A 117 1.40 6.21 -18.56
N GLU A 118 0.42 5.42 -18.13
CA GLU A 118 -0.03 4.19 -18.79
C GLU A 118 -1.53 4.32 -19.09
N ILE A 119 -1.95 3.79 -20.23
CA ILE A 119 -3.35 3.76 -20.64
C ILE A 119 -3.93 2.45 -20.10
N GLU A 120 -4.90 2.54 -19.20
CA GLU A 120 -5.70 1.37 -18.82
C GLU A 120 -6.62 1.03 -20.01
N ASP A 121 -6.38 -0.10 -20.66
CA ASP A 121 -7.39 -0.68 -21.53
C ASP A 121 -8.58 -1.12 -20.69
N SER A 122 -9.71 -0.44 -20.90
CA SER A 122 -10.95 -0.61 -20.12
C SER A 122 -11.55 -2.04 -20.14
N GLU A 123 -11.01 -2.95 -20.97
CA GLU A 123 -11.40 -4.36 -20.98
C GLU A 123 -10.75 -5.18 -19.85
N THR A 124 -9.57 -4.79 -19.36
CA THR A 124 -8.79 -5.57 -18.40
C THR A 124 -8.98 -5.18 -16.94
N GLY A 125 -9.73 -4.10 -16.66
CA GLY A 125 -9.75 -3.22 -15.46
C GLY A 125 -9.58 -3.75 -14.02
N LEU A 126 -9.35 -5.04 -13.81
CA LEU A 126 -8.79 -5.62 -12.60
C LEU A 126 -7.28 -5.91 -12.69
N PHE A 127 -6.73 -6.12 -13.89
CA PHE A 127 -5.34 -6.48 -14.16
C PHE A 127 -4.76 -5.67 -15.32
N ILE A 128 -3.45 -5.50 -15.33
CA ILE A 128 -2.70 -4.91 -16.43
C ILE A 128 -1.91 -6.00 -17.16
N GLU A 129 -1.59 -5.78 -18.44
CA GLU A 129 -0.69 -6.67 -19.17
C GLU A 129 0.66 -6.78 -18.45
N SER A 130 1.25 -7.97 -18.49
CA SER A 130 2.49 -8.28 -17.79
C SER A 130 3.44 -9.05 -18.69
N GLU A 131 4.70 -8.61 -18.71
CA GLU A 131 5.79 -9.35 -19.36
C GLU A 131 6.32 -10.48 -18.46
N THR A 132 6.04 -10.44 -17.14
CA THR A 132 6.63 -11.35 -16.15
C THR A 132 5.66 -12.40 -15.64
N LEU A 133 4.35 -12.17 -15.78
CA LEU A 133 3.32 -13.15 -15.46
C LEU A 133 2.76 -13.75 -16.74
N ASP A 134 2.74 -15.07 -16.82
CA ASP A 134 2.10 -15.80 -17.90
C ASP A 134 0.58 -15.87 -17.65
N PHE A 135 -0.16 -14.84 -18.07
CA PHE A 135 -1.63 -14.84 -18.01
C PHE A 135 -2.29 -13.96 -19.08
N ASP A 136 -3.55 -14.27 -19.41
CA ASP A 136 -4.42 -13.42 -20.21
C ASP A 136 -5.34 -12.62 -19.28
N PRO A 137 -5.18 -11.27 -19.19
CA PRO A 137 -5.97 -10.43 -18.28
C PRO A 137 -7.45 -10.40 -18.63
N VAL A 138 -7.83 -10.55 -19.91
CA VAL A 138 -9.21 -10.56 -20.37
C VAL A 138 -9.85 -11.90 -20.03
N ALA A 139 -9.16 -13.01 -20.29
CA ALA A 139 -9.65 -14.35 -19.95
C ALA A 139 -9.81 -14.51 -18.44
N LEU A 140 -8.83 -14.09 -17.65
CA LEU A 140 -8.92 -14.13 -16.19
C LEU A 140 -10.06 -13.26 -15.67
N SER A 141 -10.21 -12.04 -16.20
CA SER A 141 -11.33 -11.15 -15.86
C SER A 141 -12.69 -11.78 -16.18
N LYS A 142 -12.82 -12.47 -17.33
CA LYS A 142 -14.04 -13.22 -17.69
C LYS A 142 -14.29 -14.37 -16.72
N THR A 143 -13.26 -15.12 -16.34
CA THR A 143 -13.34 -16.21 -15.36
C THR A 143 -13.89 -15.69 -14.03
N ILE A 144 -13.34 -14.60 -13.50
CA ILE A 144 -13.79 -13.96 -12.26
C ILE A 144 -15.25 -13.51 -12.40
N LYS A 145 -15.59 -12.76 -13.45
CA LYS A 145 -16.97 -12.30 -13.69
C LYS A 145 -17.97 -13.46 -13.79
N SER A 146 -17.57 -14.60 -14.37
CA SER A 146 -18.43 -15.79 -14.49
C SER A 146 -18.59 -16.56 -13.17
N ALA A 147 -17.58 -16.45 -12.30
CA ALA A 147 -17.55 -17.02 -10.97
C ALA A 147 -18.36 -16.17 -9.98
N SER A 148 -18.34 -14.85 -10.13
CA SER A 148 -19.23 -13.90 -9.43
C SER A 148 -20.69 -14.18 -9.81
N SER A 149 -21.48 -14.67 -8.86
CA SER A 149 -22.90 -15.01 -9.01
C SER A 149 -23.71 -14.22 -8.00
N ARG A 150 -24.95 -13.83 -8.33
CA ARG A 150 -25.88 -13.20 -7.35
C ARG A 150 -26.12 -14.07 -6.11
N ASN A 151 -25.90 -15.38 -6.23
CA ASN A 151 -25.93 -16.32 -5.12
C ASN A 151 -24.48 -16.66 -4.69
N PRO A 152 -24.03 -16.23 -3.50
CA PRO A 152 -22.68 -16.47 -2.99
C PRO A 152 -22.32 -17.95 -2.86
N LYS A 153 -23.24 -18.81 -2.38
CA LYS A 153 -22.95 -20.26 -2.23
C LYS A 153 -22.63 -20.92 -3.58
N LYS A 154 -23.38 -20.55 -4.63
CA LYS A 154 -23.13 -21.03 -5.99
C LYS A 154 -21.82 -20.47 -6.57
N ALA A 155 -21.47 -19.23 -6.24
CA ALA A 155 -20.17 -18.65 -6.60
C ALA A 155 -19.02 -19.46 -5.96
N LEU A 156 -19.11 -19.77 -4.66
CA LEU A 156 -18.09 -20.54 -3.95
C LEU A 156 -17.85 -21.93 -4.54
N GLU A 157 -18.92 -22.62 -4.97
CA GLU A 157 -18.80 -23.92 -5.64
C GLU A 157 -18.03 -23.79 -6.97
N LYS A 158 -18.37 -22.78 -7.78
CA LYS A 158 -17.67 -22.52 -9.05
C LYS A 158 -16.20 -22.17 -8.83
N ILE A 159 -15.91 -21.28 -7.88
CA ILE A 159 -14.54 -20.85 -7.58
C ILE A 159 -13.72 -22.03 -7.07
N SER A 160 -14.28 -22.86 -6.20
CA SER A 160 -13.58 -24.04 -5.67
C SER A 160 -13.26 -25.06 -6.77
N LYS A 161 -14.19 -25.31 -7.70
CA LYS A 161 -13.94 -26.16 -8.88
C LYS A 161 -12.90 -25.58 -9.84
N ALA A 162 -12.83 -24.26 -9.96
CA ALA A 162 -11.81 -23.60 -10.77
C ALA A 162 -10.42 -23.76 -10.11
N LEU A 163 -10.32 -23.54 -8.80
CA LEU A 163 -9.10 -23.72 -8.02
C LEU A 163 -8.53 -25.14 -8.10
N GLU A 164 -9.37 -26.18 -8.10
CA GLU A 164 -8.93 -27.58 -8.23
C GLU A 164 -8.18 -27.88 -9.53
N LYS A 165 -8.46 -27.12 -10.60
CA LYS A 165 -7.90 -27.33 -11.93
C LYS A 165 -6.79 -26.34 -12.29
N GLU A 166 -6.66 -25.26 -11.52
CA GLU A 166 -5.77 -24.16 -11.82
C GLU A 166 -4.34 -24.48 -11.35
N THR A 167 -3.38 -24.32 -12.26
CA THR A 167 -1.97 -24.58 -12.00
C THR A 167 -1.16 -23.30 -11.96
N ASN A 168 -1.64 -22.22 -12.57
CA ASN A 168 -0.97 -20.93 -12.60
C ASN A 168 -1.03 -20.26 -11.21
N GLY A 169 0.14 -19.91 -10.66
CA GLY A 169 0.25 -19.31 -9.31
C GLY A 169 -0.51 -18.00 -9.18
N PHE A 170 -0.44 -17.12 -10.19
CA PHE A 170 -1.14 -15.84 -10.15
C PHE A 170 -2.66 -16.02 -10.25
N HIS A 171 -3.14 -16.93 -11.10
CA HIS A 171 -4.56 -17.26 -11.16
C HIS A 171 -5.08 -17.84 -9.84
N LYS A 172 -4.33 -18.77 -9.21
CA LYS A 172 -4.70 -19.32 -7.90
C LYS A 172 -4.81 -18.20 -6.87
N ALA A 173 -3.83 -17.30 -6.80
CA ALA A 173 -3.88 -16.15 -5.89
C ALA A 173 -5.15 -15.31 -6.08
N VAL A 174 -5.46 -14.97 -7.33
CA VAL A 174 -6.66 -14.20 -7.70
C VAL A 174 -7.94 -14.94 -7.29
N LEU A 175 -8.04 -16.23 -7.59
CA LEU A 175 -9.20 -17.04 -7.25
C LEU A 175 -9.37 -17.16 -5.73
N TYR A 176 -8.29 -17.30 -4.96
CA TYR A 176 -8.33 -17.30 -3.51
C TYR A 176 -8.80 -15.96 -2.94
N TYR A 177 -8.32 -14.84 -3.48
CA TYR A 177 -8.79 -13.51 -3.09
C TYR A 177 -10.28 -13.28 -3.41
N VAL A 178 -10.74 -13.70 -4.60
CA VAL A 178 -12.16 -13.61 -4.96
C VAL A 178 -13.00 -14.53 -4.08
N LYS A 179 -12.48 -15.73 -3.76
CA LYS A 179 -13.12 -16.67 -2.84
C LYS A 179 -13.33 -16.04 -1.47
N SER A 180 -12.32 -15.36 -0.92
CA SER A 180 -12.44 -14.73 0.39
C SER A 180 -13.55 -13.67 0.41
N SER A 181 -13.65 -12.82 -0.62
CA SER A 181 -14.74 -11.85 -0.72
C SER A 181 -16.11 -12.54 -0.78
N THR A 182 -16.20 -13.63 -1.53
CA THR A 182 -17.44 -14.40 -1.67
C THR A 182 -17.83 -15.12 -0.38
N GLU A 183 -16.85 -15.60 0.41
CA GLU A 183 -17.07 -16.22 1.71
C GLU A 183 -17.68 -15.21 2.69
N TYR A 184 -17.16 -13.99 2.72
CA TYR A 184 -17.72 -12.90 3.51
C TYR A 184 -19.15 -12.55 3.09
N GLU A 185 -19.44 -12.46 1.79
CA GLU A 185 -20.80 -12.22 1.30
C GLU A 185 -21.77 -13.37 1.68
N ALA A 186 -21.28 -14.61 1.73
CA ALA A 186 -22.07 -15.77 2.07
C ALA A 186 -22.36 -15.88 3.57
N ASN A 187 -21.39 -15.54 4.41
CA ASN A 187 -21.49 -15.59 5.86
C ASN A 187 -20.53 -14.56 6.53
N PRO A 188 -20.99 -13.33 6.76
CA PRO A 188 -20.16 -12.28 7.37
C PRO A 188 -19.66 -12.59 8.78
N ASP A 189 -20.34 -13.49 9.50
CA ASP A 189 -20.01 -13.87 10.88
C ASP A 189 -18.88 -14.91 10.95
N ASP A 190 -18.63 -15.66 9.86
CA ASP A 190 -17.54 -16.63 9.77
C ASP A 190 -16.34 -16.06 9.00
N ILE A 191 -15.52 -15.31 9.71
CA ILE A 191 -14.30 -14.71 9.16
C ILE A 191 -13.16 -15.73 8.96
N SER A 192 -13.26 -16.94 9.52
CA SER A 192 -12.16 -17.92 9.53
C SER A 192 -11.86 -18.45 8.12
N GLN A 193 -12.92 -18.69 7.33
CA GLN A 193 -12.78 -19.17 5.96
C GLN A 193 -12.19 -18.08 5.06
N GLN A 194 -12.69 -16.85 5.22
CA GLN A 194 -12.17 -15.69 4.52
C GLN A 194 -10.68 -15.45 4.84
N GLU A 195 -10.29 -15.52 6.12
CA GLU A 195 -8.89 -15.40 6.57
C GLU A 195 -8.01 -16.46 5.90
N LYS A 196 -8.44 -17.72 5.92
CA LYS A 196 -7.72 -18.83 5.27
C LYS A 196 -7.53 -18.59 3.77
N SER A 197 -8.58 -18.16 3.06
CA SER A 197 -8.51 -17.87 1.63
C SER A 197 -7.55 -16.71 1.33
N LEU A 198 -7.55 -15.64 2.14
CA LEU A 198 -6.60 -14.53 1.99
C LEU A 198 -5.15 -14.98 2.23
N LEU A 199 -4.90 -15.82 3.24
CA LEU A 199 -3.57 -16.36 3.51
C LEU A 199 -3.07 -17.25 2.35
N LEU A 200 -3.93 -18.09 1.77
CA LEU A 200 -3.60 -18.86 0.57
C LEU A 200 -3.31 -17.96 -0.63
N SER A 201 -4.04 -16.86 -0.79
CA SER A 201 -3.73 -15.87 -1.82
C SER A 201 -2.34 -15.26 -1.63
N LEU A 202 -1.97 -14.90 -0.39
CA LEU A 202 -0.65 -14.35 -0.09
C LEU A 202 0.48 -15.37 -0.29
N ASP A 203 0.23 -16.64 0.06
CA ASP A 203 1.19 -17.74 -0.14
C ASP A 203 1.54 -17.90 -1.61
N GLU A 204 0.53 -18.00 -2.49
CA GLU A 204 0.73 -18.07 -3.94
C GLU A 204 1.48 -16.84 -4.46
N LEU A 205 1.11 -15.63 -4.04
CA LEU A 205 1.77 -14.39 -4.45
C LEU A 205 3.24 -14.31 -3.99
N SER A 206 3.58 -14.92 -2.85
CA SER A 206 4.94 -14.89 -2.31
C SER A 206 5.95 -15.62 -3.19
N THR A 207 5.47 -16.55 -4.01
CA THR A 207 6.30 -17.32 -4.95
C THR A 207 6.58 -16.58 -6.26
N LEU A 208 5.91 -15.46 -6.51
CA LEU A 208 5.97 -14.70 -7.75
C LEU A 208 6.97 -13.53 -7.67
N ASN A 209 7.17 -12.84 -8.80
CA ASN A 209 8.00 -11.62 -8.84
C ASN A 209 7.40 -10.51 -7.96
N GLN A 210 8.07 -10.17 -6.86
CA GLN A 210 7.57 -9.18 -5.89
C GLN A 210 7.63 -7.73 -6.39
N ASN A 211 8.29 -7.48 -7.53
CA ASN A 211 8.31 -6.17 -8.18
C ASN A 211 7.24 -6.05 -9.29
N GLU A 212 6.48 -7.12 -9.54
CA GLU A 212 5.43 -7.13 -10.55
C GLU A 212 4.18 -6.38 -10.07
N LEU A 213 3.65 -5.45 -10.88
CA LEU A 213 2.61 -4.54 -10.43
C LEU A 213 1.26 -5.24 -10.15
N ASN A 214 0.91 -6.29 -10.90
CA ASN A 214 -0.25 -7.12 -10.59
C ASN A 214 -0.12 -7.86 -9.25
N VAL A 215 1.07 -8.39 -8.94
CA VAL A 215 1.39 -9.08 -7.67
C VAL A 215 1.32 -8.08 -6.51
N ILE A 216 2.01 -6.95 -6.66
CA ILE A 216 2.02 -5.82 -5.74
C ILE A 216 0.58 -5.42 -5.40
N ASN A 217 -0.25 -5.17 -6.41
CA ASN A 217 -1.64 -4.75 -6.24
C ASN A 217 -2.47 -5.77 -5.45
N LEU A 218 -2.52 -7.02 -5.90
CA LEU A 218 -3.33 -8.05 -5.23
C LEU A 218 -2.84 -8.31 -3.80
N ARG A 219 -1.52 -8.35 -3.60
CA ARG A 219 -0.89 -8.53 -2.29
C ARG A 219 -1.31 -7.43 -1.32
N SER A 220 -1.30 -6.16 -1.76
CA SER A 220 -1.70 -5.05 -0.89
C SER A 220 -3.15 -5.14 -0.44
N MET A 221 -4.05 -5.55 -1.35
CA MET A 221 -5.47 -5.71 -1.05
C MET A 221 -5.69 -6.86 -0.04
N ALA A 222 -4.99 -7.98 -0.23
CA ALA A 222 -5.06 -9.11 0.69
C ALA A 222 -4.48 -8.76 2.08
N ILE A 223 -3.35 -8.05 2.14
CA ILE A 223 -2.76 -7.56 3.40
C ILE A 223 -3.72 -6.61 4.12
N ALA A 224 -4.28 -5.62 3.43
CA ALA A 224 -5.22 -4.69 4.04
C ALA A 224 -6.47 -5.40 4.59
N ALA A 225 -7.03 -6.34 3.83
CA ALA A 225 -8.17 -7.15 4.28
C ALA A 225 -7.84 -7.98 5.52
N LEU A 226 -6.72 -8.71 5.54
CA LEU A 226 -6.27 -9.50 6.69
C LEU A 226 -6.00 -8.64 7.91
N SER A 227 -5.39 -7.47 7.74
CA SER A 227 -5.08 -6.59 8.87
C SER A 227 -6.34 -6.15 9.62
N ARG A 228 -7.45 -5.93 8.90
CA ARG A 228 -8.74 -5.61 9.53
C ARG A 228 -9.22 -6.78 10.39
N MET A 229 -9.06 -8.01 9.92
CA MET A 229 -9.45 -9.21 10.67
C MET A 229 -8.62 -9.38 11.94
N PHE A 230 -7.30 -9.18 11.84
CA PHE A 230 -6.42 -9.27 13.01
C PHE A 230 -6.79 -8.22 14.08
N VAL A 231 -7.12 -6.99 13.67
CA VAL A 231 -7.63 -5.97 14.60
C VAL A 231 -8.94 -6.42 15.27
N LEU A 232 -9.90 -6.96 14.50
CA LEU A 232 -11.19 -7.44 15.04
C LEU A 232 -11.03 -8.65 15.97
N GLN A 233 -10.00 -9.46 15.77
CA GLN A 233 -9.63 -10.59 16.62
C GLN A 233 -8.73 -10.17 17.80
N GLU A 234 -8.51 -8.86 18.01
CA GLU A 234 -7.65 -8.30 19.05
C GLU A 234 -6.17 -8.74 18.98
N LYS A 235 -5.73 -9.20 17.81
CA LYS A 235 -4.34 -9.61 17.52
C LYS A 235 -3.46 -8.39 17.22
N TYR A 236 -3.36 -7.47 18.19
CA TYR A 236 -2.77 -6.14 17.94
C TYR A 236 -1.28 -6.20 17.59
N GLN A 237 -0.47 -6.95 18.34
CA GLN A 237 0.96 -7.04 18.03
C GLN A 237 1.23 -7.77 16.71
N GLU A 238 0.49 -8.84 16.43
CA GLU A 238 0.57 -9.53 15.14
C GLU A 238 0.17 -8.59 13.99
N THR A 239 -0.83 -7.72 14.19
CA THR A 239 -1.22 -6.71 13.20
C THR A 239 -0.08 -5.71 12.93
N ILE A 240 0.56 -5.21 13.98
CA ILE A 240 1.65 -4.24 13.88
C ILE A 240 2.82 -4.88 13.11
N ASP A 241 3.24 -6.08 13.52
CA ASP A 241 4.34 -6.81 12.87
C ASP A 241 4.03 -7.17 11.42
N PHE A 242 2.79 -7.58 11.14
CA PHE A 242 2.32 -7.91 9.80
C PHE A 242 2.29 -6.69 8.86
N LEU A 243 1.82 -5.54 9.35
CA LEU A 243 1.68 -4.33 8.54
C LEU A 243 2.97 -3.54 8.40
N ARG A 244 3.92 -3.66 9.34
CA ARG A 244 5.18 -2.89 9.34
C ARG A 244 5.95 -2.97 8.01
N PRO A 245 6.31 -4.15 7.48
CA PRO A 245 7.05 -4.24 6.22
C PRO A 245 6.23 -3.72 5.03
N PHE A 246 4.92 -3.95 5.03
CA PHE A 246 4.03 -3.46 3.97
C PHE A 246 3.95 -1.94 3.93
N LEU A 247 3.72 -1.29 5.08
CA LEU A 247 3.60 0.15 5.16
C LEU A 247 4.92 0.85 4.83
N LYS A 248 6.06 0.28 5.27
CA LYS A 248 7.39 0.79 4.92
C LYS A 248 7.56 0.83 3.40
N ASP A 249 7.32 -0.31 2.75
CA ASP A 249 7.44 -0.44 1.29
C ASP A 249 6.45 0.49 0.57
N ALA A 250 5.20 0.53 1.02
CA ALA A 250 4.16 1.35 0.42
C ALA A 250 4.48 2.86 0.48
N TRP A 251 5.08 3.32 1.58
CA TRP A 251 5.46 4.71 1.78
C TRP A 251 6.73 5.09 1.01
N ASP A 252 7.69 4.16 0.91
CA ASP A 252 8.95 4.38 0.17
C ASP A 252 8.74 4.34 -1.36
N ARG A 253 7.95 3.37 -1.85
CA ARG A 253 7.83 3.08 -3.29
C ARG A 253 6.73 3.84 -4.02
N ASN A 254 6.01 4.74 -3.35
CA ASN A 254 4.89 5.48 -3.94
C ASN A 254 3.81 4.57 -4.55
N PHE A 255 3.26 3.70 -3.72
CA PHE A 255 2.37 2.62 -4.11
C PHE A 255 1.02 3.11 -4.68
N PHE A 256 0.53 2.47 -5.75
CA PHE A 256 -0.61 2.90 -6.59
C PHE A 256 -2.01 2.56 -6.04
N ARG A 257 -2.24 2.59 -4.73
CA ARG A 257 -3.56 2.35 -4.10
C ARG A 257 -3.74 3.15 -2.81
N PRO A 258 -4.03 4.47 -2.89
CA PRO A 258 -4.05 5.33 -1.70
C PRO A 258 -5.11 4.93 -0.66
N ASN A 259 -6.25 4.37 -1.08
CA ASN A 259 -7.29 3.86 -0.17
C ASN A 259 -6.81 2.64 0.62
N VAL A 260 -6.15 1.68 -0.05
CA VAL A 260 -5.63 0.46 0.59
C VAL A 260 -4.55 0.81 1.62
N ILE A 261 -3.68 1.77 1.29
CA ILE A 261 -2.64 2.26 2.21
C ILE A 261 -3.27 3.00 3.39
N TYR A 262 -4.31 3.81 3.15
CA TYR A 262 -5.06 4.48 4.22
C TYR A 262 -5.65 3.45 5.19
N ASP A 263 -6.36 2.44 4.67
CA ASP A 263 -6.98 1.40 5.49
C ASP A 263 -5.94 0.64 6.33
N ALA A 264 -4.82 0.25 5.71
CA ALA A 264 -3.72 -0.39 6.42
C ALA A 264 -3.09 0.54 7.47
N THR A 265 -2.91 1.83 7.17
CA THR A 265 -2.37 2.80 8.12
C THR A 265 -3.30 2.98 9.31
N VAL A 266 -4.61 3.03 9.08
CA VAL A 266 -5.64 3.09 10.14
C VAL A 266 -5.58 1.82 11.00
N ASN A 267 -5.58 0.63 10.40
CA ASN A 267 -5.51 -0.64 11.14
C ASN A 267 -4.24 -0.75 11.97
N PHE A 268 -3.09 -0.37 11.40
CA PHE A 268 -1.82 -0.28 12.13
C PHE A 268 -1.92 0.67 13.33
N SER A 269 -2.51 1.84 13.14
CA SER A 269 -2.62 2.86 14.19
C SER A 269 -3.55 2.42 15.33
N ILE A 270 -4.66 1.78 14.99
CA ILE A 270 -5.59 1.18 15.96
C ILE A 270 -4.89 0.06 16.75
N ALA A 271 -4.19 -0.83 16.06
CA ALA A 271 -3.45 -1.90 16.71
C ALA A 271 -2.36 -1.36 17.63
N ALA A 272 -1.56 -0.39 17.17
CA ALA A 272 -0.54 0.27 17.97
C ALA A 272 -1.11 0.93 19.22
N TYR A 273 -2.27 1.60 19.10
CA TYR A 273 -2.94 2.23 20.23
C TYR A 273 -3.38 1.19 21.28
N ASN A 274 -4.04 0.12 20.84
CA ASN A 274 -4.52 -0.93 21.75
C ASN A 274 -3.38 -1.80 22.33
N ALA A 275 -2.24 -1.87 21.64
CA ALA A 275 -1.02 -2.50 22.14
C ALA A 275 -0.19 -1.58 23.05
N SER A 276 -0.67 -0.37 23.36
CA SER A 276 0.07 0.65 24.13
C SER A 276 1.40 1.08 23.50
N GLU A 277 1.57 0.90 22.18
CA GLU A 277 2.72 1.42 21.43
C GLU A 277 2.43 2.88 21.01
N PHE A 278 2.29 3.76 22.00
CA PHE A 278 1.71 5.09 21.82
C PHE A 278 2.47 6.01 20.87
N CYS A 279 3.80 5.86 20.73
CA CYS A 279 4.54 6.61 19.73
C CYS A 279 4.13 6.21 18.29
N TYR A 280 4.04 4.91 18.01
CA TYR A 280 3.56 4.40 16.73
C TYR A 280 2.09 4.75 16.50
N ALA A 281 1.26 4.71 17.54
CA ALA A 281 -0.13 5.14 17.44
C ALA A 281 -0.25 6.63 17.09
N TYR A 282 0.52 7.50 17.77
CA TYR A 282 0.52 8.94 17.52
C TYR A 282 0.91 9.27 16.08
N HIS A 283 2.07 8.78 15.63
CA HIS A 283 2.55 9.03 14.28
C HIS A 283 1.66 8.36 13.22
N GLY A 284 1.16 7.16 13.50
CA GLY A 284 0.20 6.43 12.67
C GLY A 284 -1.09 7.23 12.45
N PHE A 285 -1.76 7.66 13.51
CA PHE A 285 -2.99 8.46 13.39
C PHE A 285 -2.73 9.82 12.74
N ASN A 286 -1.59 10.46 13.01
CA ASN A 286 -1.22 11.70 12.32
C ASN A 286 -1.13 11.48 10.79
N ARG A 287 -0.52 10.38 10.37
CA ARG A 287 -0.46 9.99 8.96
C ARG A 287 -1.82 9.62 8.38
N ALA A 288 -2.64 8.88 9.13
CA ALA A 288 -4.00 8.53 8.73
C ALA A 288 -4.90 9.77 8.54
N ILE A 289 -4.76 10.81 9.36
CA ILE A 289 -5.47 12.10 9.19
C ILE A 289 -5.07 12.76 7.86
N GLN A 290 -3.76 12.82 7.59
CA GLN A 290 -3.25 13.42 6.35
C GLN A 290 -3.75 12.64 5.12
N GLN A 291 -3.59 11.31 5.14
CA GLN A 291 -4.09 10.42 4.08
C GLN A 291 -5.62 10.52 3.92
N GLY A 292 -6.37 10.60 5.01
CA GLY A 292 -7.84 10.70 4.98
C GLY A 292 -8.33 11.94 4.25
N SER A 293 -7.65 13.09 4.41
CA SER A 293 -7.97 14.31 3.66
C SER A 293 -7.74 14.20 2.16
N ILE A 294 -6.84 13.31 1.76
CA ILE A 294 -6.49 13.05 0.35
C ILE A 294 -7.50 12.12 -0.30
N VAL A 295 -7.86 11.02 0.38
CA VAL A 295 -8.77 10.00 -0.16
C VAL A 295 -10.25 10.32 0.08
N GLY A 296 -10.56 11.47 0.70
CA GLY A 296 -11.93 11.83 1.06
C GLY A 296 -12.49 11.03 2.24
N ALA A 297 -11.64 10.34 3.02
CA ALA A 297 -12.01 9.53 4.19
C ALA A 297 -11.67 10.27 5.50
N ASN A 298 -12.15 11.51 5.64
CA ASN A 298 -11.93 12.31 6.84
C ASN A 298 -12.73 11.73 8.02
N ASN A 299 -12.05 11.35 9.09
CA ASN A 299 -12.68 10.89 10.33
C ASN A 299 -12.16 11.71 11.52
N PRO A 300 -13.01 12.53 12.16
CA PRO A 300 -12.59 13.40 13.26
C PRO A 300 -12.15 12.61 14.51
N ASN A 301 -12.51 11.33 14.63
CA ASN A 301 -12.05 10.51 15.74
C ASN A 301 -10.54 10.23 15.67
N TRP A 302 -9.92 10.19 14.49
CA TRP A 302 -8.46 10.02 14.38
C TRP A 302 -7.69 11.15 15.06
N ILE A 303 -8.22 12.38 15.04
CA ILE A 303 -7.65 13.52 15.78
C ILE A 303 -7.68 13.23 17.29
N LYS A 304 -8.82 12.76 17.80
CA LYS A 304 -8.98 12.43 19.22
C LYS A 304 -8.01 11.32 19.66
N TYR A 305 -7.89 10.24 18.88
CA TYR A 305 -6.99 9.13 19.20
C TYR A 305 -5.51 9.51 19.09
N ARG A 306 -5.15 10.33 18.10
CA ARG A 306 -3.79 10.92 18.01
C ARG A 306 -3.46 11.72 19.26
N ASP A 307 -4.35 12.62 19.67
CA ASP A 307 -4.11 13.51 20.82
C ASP A 307 -4.08 12.73 22.14
N ALA A 308 -4.90 11.69 22.27
CA ALA A 308 -4.86 10.75 23.40
C ALA A 308 -3.53 9.98 23.45
N ALA A 309 -3.07 9.43 22.32
CA ALA A 309 -1.79 8.73 22.23
C ALA A 309 -0.61 9.65 22.61
N LYS A 310 -0.64 10.91 22.14
CA LYS A 310 0.36 11.92 22.51
C LYS A 310 0.40 12.18 24.01
N LYS A 311 -0.76 12.21 24.67
CA LYS A 311 -0.83 12.38 26.12
C LYS A 311 -0.16 11.21 26.84
N TYR A 312 -0.56 9.98 26.52
CA TYR A 312 0.00 8.77 27.15
C TYR A 312 1.48 8.51 26.84
N MET A 313 2.02 9.10 25.78
CA MET A 313 3.46 9.04 25.48
C MET A 313 4.30 9.90 26.42
N ASN A 314 3.71 10.94 27.03
CA ASN A 314 4.40 11.86 27.93
C ASN A 314 4.14 11.57 29.43
N ASP A 315 3.25 10.62 29.72
CA ASP A 315 2.91 10.15 31.07
C ASP A 315 3.76 8.90 31.42
#